data_AF-G3UX52-F1
#
_entry.id   AF-G3UX52-F1
#
_cell.length_a   1.000
_cell.length_b   1.000
_cell.length_c   1.000
_cell.angle_alpha   90.00
_cell.angle_beta   90.00
_cell.angle_gamma   90.00
#
_symmetry.space_group_name_H-M   'P 1'
#
loop_
_entity.id
_entity.type
_entity.pdbx_description
1 polymer ?
#
loop_
_entity_poly.entity_id
_entity_poly.type
_entity_poly.pdbx_seq_one_letter_code
_entity_poly.pdbx_strand_id
1 'polypeptide(L)'
;MQFFGRLVNTLSSVTNLFSNPFRVKEVSLTDYVSSERVREEGQLILLQNVSNRTWDCVLVSPRNPQSGFRLFQLESEADALVNFQQFSSQLPPFYESSVQVLHVEVLQHLTDLIRNHPSWTVTHLAVELGIRECFHHSRIISCANSTENEEGCTPLHLACRKGDSEILVELVQYCHAQMDVTDNKGETAFHYAVQGDNP
;
A
#
# COMPACT_ATOMS: atom_id res chain seq x y z
N MET A 1 8.50 28.79 34.84
CA MET A 1 8.35 27.41 34.33
C MET A 1 7.39 27.31 33.12
N GLN A 2 7.30 28.33 32.24
CA GLN A 2 6.42 28.28 31.04
C GLN A 2 7.17 28.46 29.71
N PHE A 3 8.49 28.69 29.74
CA PHE A 3 9.28 28.93 28.52
C PHE A 3 9.71 27.64 27.82
N PHE A 4 10.02 26.57 28.58
CA PHE A 4 10.44 25.29 28.00
C PHE A 4 9.30 24.55 27.28
N GLY A 5 8.06 24.63 27.77
CA GLY A 5 6.91 23.96 27.13
C GLY A 5 6.57 24.52 25.75
N ARG A 6 6.77 25.84 25.51
CA ARG A 6 6.54 26.44 24.19
C ARG A 6 7.62 26.06 23.19
N LEU A 7 8.88 25.96 23.63
CA LEU A 7 10.01 25.59 22.77
C LEU A 7 9.93 24.14 22.30
N VAL A 8 9.55 23.22 23.18
CA VAL A 8 9.35 21.80 22.83
C VAL A 8 8.15 21.63 21.89
N ASN A 9 7.06 22.36 22.12
CA ASN A 9 5.92 22.36 21.20
C ASN A 9 6.31 22.93 19.82
N THR A 10 7.04 24.05 19.76
CA THR A 10 7.53 24.58 18.47
C THR A 10 8.53 23.63 17.81
N LEU A 11 9.39 22.92 18.56
CA LEU A 11 10.30 21.92 17.99
C LEU A 11 9.53 20.71 17.44
N SER A 12 8.50 20.23 18.14
CA SER A 12 7.63 19.15 17.62
C SER A 12 6.81 19.59 16.41
N SER A 13 6.33 20.84 16.38
CA SER A 13 5.64 21.40 15.22
C SER A 13 6.60 21.59 14.04
N VAL A 14 7.84 21.99 14.29
CA VAL A 14 8.87 22.19 13.24
C VAL A 14 9.40 20.84 12.73
N THR A 15 9.54 19.79 13.56
CA THR A 15 9.86 18.45 13.06
C THR A 15 8.69 17.81 12.31
N ASN A 16 7.44 18.10 12.69
CA ASN A 16 6.25 17.68 11.94
C ASN A 16 6.12 18.41 10.59
N LEU A 17 6.50 19.69 10.51
CA LEU A 17 6.51 20.49 9.28
C LEU A 17 7.46 19.95 8.19
N PHE A 18 8.47 19.15 8.56
CA PHE A 18 9.43 18.55 7.64
C PHE A 18 9.33 17.02 7.55
N SER A 19 8.41 16.38 8.27
CA SER A 19 8.24 14.94 8.21
C SER A 19 7.19 14.57 7.15
N ASN A 20 7.56 13.72 6.19
CA ASN A 20 6.62 13.12 5.25
C ASN A 20 5.42 12.53 6.02
N PRO A 21 4.17 13.02 5.80
CA PRO A 21 3.00 12.55 6.54
C PRO A 21 2.64 11.09 6.24
N PHE A 22 3.16 10.53 5.14
CA PHE A 22 3.00 9.13 4.74
C PHE A 22 4.22 8.27 5.08
N ARG A 23 5.09 8.74 5.97
CA ARG A 23 6.21 7.93 6.44
C ARG A 23 5.70 6.83 7.37
N VAL A 24 5.86 5.60 6.93
CA VAL A 24 5.55 4.39 7.71
C VAL A 24 6.47 4.32 8.92
N LYS A 25 5.89 4.05 10.09
CA LYS A 25 6.62 3.88 11.35
C LYS A 25 6.04 2.73 12.14
N GLU A 26 6.89 1.91 12.75
CA GLU A 26 6.45 0.99 13.79
C GLU A 26 6.02 1.80 15.03
N VAL A 27 4.89 1.41 15.61
CA VAL A 27 4.27 2.10 16.75
C VAL A 27 3.71 1.09 17.75
N SER A 28 3.62 1.49 19.01
CA SER A 28 2.89 0.74 20.04
C SER A 28 1.44 1.23 20.08
N LEU A 29 0.47 0.32 20.17
CA LEU A 29 -0.93 0.72 20.33
C LEU A 29 -1.21 1.37 21.70
N THR A 30 -0.29 1.23 22.66
CA THR A 30 -0.35 1.97 23.94
C THR A 30 -0.21 3.48 23.73
N ASP A 31 0.43 3.91 22.65
CA ASP A 31 0.61 5.33 22.31
C ASP A 31 -0.70 5.99 21.84
N TYR A 32 -1.72 5.17 21.55
CA TYR A 32 -3.02 5.58 21.03
C TYR A 32 -4.17 5.41 22.04
N VAL A 33 -3.89 5.12 23.31
CA VAL A 33 -4.92 4.90 24.34
C VAL A 33 -5.83 6.13 24.53
N SER A 34 -5.30 7.34 24.33
CA SER A 34 -6.05 8.58 24.40
C SER A 34 -6.67 9.02 23.07
N SER A 35 -6.45 8.27 21.99
CA SER A 35 -6.96 8.60 20.65
C SER A 35 -8.35 8.01 20.44
N GLU A 36 -9.21 8.73 19.72
CA GLU A 36 -10.54 8.25 19.37
C GLU A 36 -10.48 7.32 18.16
N ARG A 37 -11.15 6.16 18.23
CA ARG A 37 -11.28 5.25 17.08
C ARG A 37 -12.40 5.73 16.17
N VAL A 38 -12.03 6.26 15.01
CA VAL A 38 -12.97 6.82 14.03
C VAL A 38 -13.52 5.72 13.11
N ARG A 39 -12.65 4.81 12.66
CA ARG A 39 -13.02 3.71 11.75
C ARG A 39 -12.10 2.51 11.94
N GLU A 40 -12.61 1.32 11.67
CA GLU A 40 -11.84 0.07 11.73
C GLU A 40 -12.31 -0.87 10.61
N GLU A 41 -11.38 -1.32 9.77
CA GLU A 41 -11.63 -2.23 8.65
C GLU A 41 -10.53 -3.28 8.60
N GLY A 42 -10.85 -4.52 8.96
CA GLY A 42 -9.87 -5.59 9.08
C GLY A 42 -8.80 -5.24 10.12
N GLN A 43 -7.54 -5.19 9.70
CA GLN A 43 -6.40 -4.84 10.57
C GLN A 43 -6.07 -3.34 10.58
N LEU A 44 -6.77 -2.52 9.78
CA LEU A 44 -6.53 -1.08 9.75
C LEU A 44 -7.48 -0.35 10.70
N ILE A 45 -6.92 0.57 11.48
CA ILE A 45 -7.66 1.45 12.38
C ILE A 45 -7.33 2.90 12.01
N LEU A 46 -8.37 3.72 11.81
CA LEU A 46 -8.25 5.16 11.72
C LEU A 46 -8.49 5.77 13.10
N LEU A 47 -7.49 6.46 13.62
CA LEU A 47 -7.47 7.03 14.96
C LEU A 47 -7.38 8.55 14.86
N GLN A 48 -8.20 9.29 15.61
CA GLN A 48 -8.09 10.73 15.76
C GLN A 48 -7.34 11.06 17.05
N ASN A 49 -6.19 11.71 16.90
CA ASN A 49 -5.46 12.30 18.01
C ASN A 49 -5.99 13.72 18.26
N VAL A 50 -6.87 13.87 19.26
CA VAL A 50 -7.52 15.15 19.59
C VAL A 50 -6.50 16.21 20.01
N SER A 51 -5.45 15.83 20.74
CA SER A 51 -4.41 16.75 21.23
C SER A 51 -3.61 17.37 20.10
N ASN A 52 -3.23 16.56 19.11
CA ASN A 52 -2.40 17.00 17.98
C ASN A 52 -3.21 17.39 16.75
N ARG A 53 -4.54 17.18 16.76
CA ARG A 53 -5.45 17.36 15.63
C ARG A 53 -5.00 16.60 14.38
N THR A 54 -4.54 15.37 14.58
CA THR A 54 -4.13 14.48 13.47
C THR A 54 -5.01 13.24 13.41
N TRP A 55 -5.06 12.65 12.22
CA TRP A 55 -5.65 11.35 11.94
C TRP A 55 -4.54 10.40 11.54
N ASP A 56 -4.38 9.34 12.32
CA ASP A 56 -3.35 8.34 12.15
C ASP A 56 -4.03 7.05 11.66
N CYS A 57 -3.57 6.51 10.52
CA CYS A 57 -3.97 5.17 10.09
C CYS A 57 -2.93 4.16 10.55
N VAL A 58 -3.36 3.17 11.33
CA VAL A 58 -2.48 2.16 11.91
C VAL A 58 -2.91 0.78 11.44
N LEU A 59 -1.98 0.05 10.83
CA LEU A 59 -2.10 -1.38 10.55
C LEU A 59 -1.64 -2.16 11.77
N VAL A 60 -2.56 -2.85 12.44
CA VAL A 60 -2.24 -3.67 13.61
C VAL A 60 -1.58 -4.97 13.18
N SER A 61 -0.48 -5.33 13.84
CA SER A 61 0.25 -6.56 13.50
C SER A 61 -0.59 -7.81 13.85
N PRO A 62 -0.83 -8.74 12.91
CA PRO A 62 -1.52 -10.00 13.23
C PRO A 62 -0.79 -10.84 14.29
N ARG A 63 0.53 -10.68 14.41
CA ARG A 63 1.35 -11.45 15.34
C ARG A 63 1.40 -10.86 16.74
N ASN A 64 1.19 -9.55 16.86
CA ASN A 64 1.24 -8.83 18.12
C ASN A 64 0.20 -7.70 18.12
N PRO A 65 -0.96 -7.90 18.76
CA PRO A 65 -2.01 -6.88 18.84
C PRO A 65 -1.60 -5.58 19.56
N GLN A 66 -0.45 -5.57 20.25
CA GLN A 66 0.07 -4.37 20.92
C GLN A 66 1.00 -3.55 20.03
N SER A 67 1.45 -4.07 18.89
CA SER A 67 2.27 -3.34 17.93
C SER A 67 1.59 -3.22 16.57
N GLY A 68 2.01 -2.21 15.82
CA GLY A 68 1.50 -1.99 14.48
C GLY A 68 2.38 -1.04 13.70
N PHE A 69 1.91 -0.68 12.52
CA PHE A 69 2.58 0.24 11.63
C PHE A 69 1.66 1.41 11.37
N ARG A 70 2.07 2.61 11.79
CA ARG A 70 1.40 3.83 11.36
C ARG A 70 1.75 4.08 9.90
N LEU A 71 0.75 4.03 9.03
CA LEU A 71 0.89 4.19 7.59
C LEU A 71 0.87 5.66 7.16
N PHE A 72 0.06 6.48 7.82
CA PHE A 72 0.07 7.93 7.65
C PHE A 72 -0.32 8.65 8.93
N GLN A 73 -0.01 9.95 8.96
CA GLN A 73 -0.49 10.93 9.92
C GLN A 73 -0.87 12.20 9.16
N LEU A 74 -2.16 12.51 9.09
CA LEU A 74 -2.70 13.63 8.31
C LEU A 74 -3.44 14.62 9.20
N GLU A 75 -3.48 15.89 8.81
CA GLU A 75 -4.18 16.97 9.54
C GLU A 75 -5.60 17.24 9.01
N SER A 76 -5.95 16.62 7.87
CA SER A 76 -7.24 16.78 7.21
C SER A 76 -8.04 15.49 7.34
N GLU A 77 -9.21 15.57 7.97
CA GLU A 77 -10.13 14.44 8.12
C GLU A 77 -10.54 13.87 6.76
N ALA A 78 -10.86 14.75 5.81
CA ALA A 78 -11.29 14.34 4.48
C ALA A 78 -10.20 13.54 3.76
N ASP A 79 -8.95 14.02 3.80
CA ASP A 79 -7.82 13.32 3.17
C ASP A 79 -7.52 12.01 3.90
N ALA A 80 -7.64 11.99 5.23
CA ALA A 80 -7.46 10.78 6.03
C ALA A 80 -8.50 9.71 5.70
N LEU A 81 -9.78 10.08 5.54
CA LEU A 81 -10.84 9.15 5.16
C LEU A 81 -10.64 8.58 3.75
N VAL A 82 -10.24 9.41 2.78
CA VAL A 82 -9.96 8.96 1.41
C VAL A 82 -8.77 7.99 1.39
N ASN A 83 -7.65 8.35 2.03
CA ASN A 83 -6.47 7.48 2.09
C ASN A 83 -6.75 6.19 2.88
N PHE A 84 -7.52 6.27 3.96
CA PHE A 84 -7.94 5.09 4.72
C PHE A 84 -8.75 4.14 3.86
N GLN A 85 -9.75 4.63 3.13
CA GLN A 85 -10.57 3.81 2.23
C GLN A 85 -9.73 3.14 1.14
N GLN A 86 -8.78 3.88 0.57
CA GLN A 86 -7.87 3.34 -0.43
C GLN A 86 -7.00 2.23 0.17
N PHE A 87 -6.37 2.47 1.32
CA PHE A 87 -5.50 1.49 1.99
C PHE A 87 -6.26 0.27 2.49
N SER A 88 -7.45 0.44 3.08
CA SER A 88 -8.29 -0.66 3.55
C SER A 88 -8.75 -1.55 2.40
N SER A 89 -9.01 -0.96 1.23
CA SER A 89 -9.31 -1.73 0.04
C SER A 89 -8.07 -2.49 -0.46
N GLN A 90 -6.89 -1.88 -0.54
CA GLN A 90 -5.78 -2.49 -1.29
C GLN A 90 -4.83 -3.36 -0.46
N LEU A 91 -4.61 -3.06 0.83
CA LEU A 91 -3.62 -3.76 1.66
C LEU A 91 -3.94 -5.23 2.06
N PRO A 92 -5.20 -5.65 2.28
CA PRO A 92 -5.49 -6.98 2.83
C PRO A 92 -4.81 -8.17 2.14
N PRO A 93 -4.84 -8.29 0.79
CA PRO A 93 -4.22 -9.42 0.11
C PRO A 93 -2.72 -9.56 0.38
N PHE A 94 -2.04 -8.49 0.78
CA PHE A 94 -0.60 -8.49 1.03
C PHE A 94 -0.31 -9.05 2.42
N TYR A 95 -0.83 -8.41 3.47
CA TYR A 95 -0.53 -8.84 4.85
C TYR A 95 -1.22 -10.16 5.23
N GLU A 96 -2.30 -10.56 4.54
CA GLU A 96 -2.96 -11.85 4.74
C GLU A 96 -2.18 -13.00 4.07
N SER A 97 -1.48 -12.73 2.97
CA SER A 97 -0.75 -13.76 2.21
C SER A 97 0.70 -13.91 2.62
N SER A 98 1.37 -12.82 3.02
CA SER A 98 2.80 -12.86 3.35
C SER A 98 3.17 -11.96 4.50
N VAL A 99 3.84 -12.55 5.48
CA VAL A 99 4.42 -11.85 6.62
C VAL A 99 5.62 -10.98 6.25
N GLN A 100 6.22 -11.21 5.07
CA GLN A 100 7.29 -10.37 4.52
C GLN A 100 6.80 -8.94 4.26
N VAL A 101 5.49 -8.75 4.10
CA VAL A 101 4.87 -7.43 3.96
C VAL A 101 4.97 -6.63 5.25
N LEU A 102 5.03 -7.27 6.41
CA LEU A 102 4.98 -6.62 7.73
C LEU A 102 6.35 -6.08 8.17
N HIS A 103 7.02 -5.37 7.27
CA HIS A 103 8.27 -4.64 7.50
C HIS A 103 8.10 -3.19 7.05
N VAL A 104 8.75 -2.24 7.74
CA VAL A 104 8.57 -0.81 7.52
C VAL A 104 8.89 -0.42 6.08
N GLU A 105 9.97 -0.95 5.52
CA GLU A 105 10.43 -0.64 4.16
C GLU A 105 9.46 -1.16 3.09
N VAL A 106 8.93 -2.38 3.29
CA VAL A 106 7.99 -3.00 2.35
C VAL A 106 6.64 -2.30 2.40
N LEU A 107 6.13 -1.99 3.60
CA LEU A 107 4.90 -1.19 3.76
C LEU A 107 5.06 0.22 3.22
N GLN A 108 6.22 0.87 3.41
CA GLN A 108 6.49 2.18 2.83
C GLN A 108 6.38 2.09 1.31
N HIS A 109 7.07 1.13 0.69
CA HIS A 109 7.02 0.96 -0.75
C HIS A 109 5.60 0.66 -1.27
N LEU A 110 4.87 -0.25 -0.63
CA LEU A 110 3.49 -0.58 -0.99
C LEU A 110 2.54 0.62 -0.87
N THR A 111 2.59 1.36 0.24
CA THR A 111 1.74 2.55 0.44
C THR A 111 2.09 3.67 -0.54
N ASP A 112 3.36 3.83 -0.90
CA ASP A 112 3.78 4.77 -1.94
C ASP A 112 3.28 4.35 -3.32
N LEU A 113 3.35 3.06 -3.67
CA LEU A 113 2.78 2.55 -4.93
C LEU A 113 1.27 2.79 -5.03
N ILE A 114 0.52 2.51 -3.96
CA ILE A 114 -0.92 2.76 -3.92
C ILE A 114 -1.23 4.24 -4.18
N ARG A 115 -0.44 5.15 -3.60
CA ARG A 115 -0.64 6.60 -3.73
C ARG A 115 -0.21 7.13 -5.10
N ASN A 116 0.89 6.62 -5.65
CA ASN A 116 1.45 7.09 -6.92
C ASN A 116 0.73 6.50 -8.13
N HIS A 117 0.08 5.34 -7.98
CA HIS A 117 -0.66 4.66 -9.02
C HIS A 117 -2.10 4.34 -8.56
N PRO A 118 -2.97 5.34 -8.43
CA PRO A 118 -4.33 5.16 -7.89
C PRO A 118 -5.23 4.26 -8.76
N SER A 119 -4.90 4.09 -10.05
CA SER A 119 -5.58 3.19 -10.99
C SER A 119 -5.14 1.73 -10.86
N TRP A 120 -4.00 1.46 -10.22
CA TRP A 120 -3.47 0.10 -10.12
C TRP A 120 -4.34 -0.76 -9.22
N THR A 121 -4.58 -1.98 -9.69
CA THR A 121 -5.23 -3.02 -8.89
C THR A 121 -4.22 -3.70 -7.96
N VAL A 122 -4.74 -4.43 -6.99
CA VAL A 122 -3.93 -5.26 -6.08
C VAL A 122 -3.00 -6.23 -6.83
N THR A 123 -3.37 -6.68 -8.03
CA THR A 123 -2.51 -7.57 -8.81
C THR A 123 -1.35 -6.83 -9.48
N HIS A 124 -1.54 -5.58 -9.93
CA HIS A 124 -0.43 -4.75 -10.41
C HIS A 124 0.58 -4.50 -9.28
N LEU A 125 0.08 -4.16 -8.10
CA LEU A 125 0.90 -3.97 -6.90
C LEU A 125 1.68 -5.23 -6.51
N ALA A 126 1.06 -6.42 -6.58
CA ALA A 126 1.75 -7.69 -6.29
C ALA A 126 2.87 -8.00 -7.30
N VAL A 127 2.65 -7.71 -8.59
CA VAL A 127 3.69 -7.81 -9.62
C VAL A 127 4.82 -6.82 -9.34
N GLU A 128 4.49 -5.59 -8.94
CA GLU A 128 5.51 -4.59 -8.68
C GLU A 128 6.37 -4.94 -7.45
N LEU A 129 5.73 -5.42 -6.38
CA LEU A 129 6.42 -5.85 -5.16
C LEU A 129 7.17 -7.18 -5.30
N GLY A 130 6.78 -8.05 -6.25
CA GLY A 130 7.38 -9.37 -6.43
C GLY A 130 7.10 -10.37 -5.31
N ILE A 131 6.01 -10.18 -4.55
CA ILE A 131 5.64 -11.05 -3.42
C ILE A 131 4.77 -12.20 -3.95
N ARG A 132 5.43 -13.32 -4.27
CA ARG A 132 4.79 -14.46 -4.95
C ARG A 132 3.62 -15.07 -4.18
N GLU A 133 3.70 -15.08 -2.85
CA GLU A 133 2.66 -15.65 -2.01
C GLU A 133 1.30 -14.95 -2.20
N CYS A 134 1.28 -13.68 -2.63
CA CYS A 134 0.05 -12.93 -2.89
C CYS A 134 -0.75 -13.49 -4.08
N PHE A 135 -0.14 -14.15 -5.07
CA PHE A 135 -0.86 -14.65 -6.27
C PHE A 135 -1.82 -15.81 -5.98
N HIS A 136 -1.79 -16.35 -4.76
CA HIS A 136 -2.74 -17.36 -4.30
C HIS A 136 -3.97 -16.74 -3.60
N HIS A 137 -3.98 -15.42 -3.41
CA HIS A 137 -5.07 -14.70 -2.76
C HIS A 137 -6.23 -14.45 -3.75
N SER A 138 -7.46 -14.77 -3.35
CA SER A 138 -8.65 -14.68 -4.22
C SER A 138 -8.83 -13.30 -4.86
N ARG A 139 -8.58 -12.23 -4.11
CA ARG A 139 -8.66 -10.84 -4.60
C ARG A 139 -7.57 -10.50 -5.65
N ILE A 140 -6.39 -11.10 -5.54
CA ILE A 140 -5.30 -10.93 -6.52
C ILE A 140 -5.67 -11.67 -7.80
N ILE A 141 -6.15 -12.90 -7.67
CA ILE A 141 -6.63 -13.71 -8.81
C ILE A 141 -7.76 -12.98 -9.55
N SER A 142 -8.74 -12.43 -8.82
CA SER A 142 -9.90 -11.76 -9.44
C SER A 142 -9.55 -10.51 -10.25
N CYS A 143 -8.41 -9.88 -9.99
CA CYS A 143 -7.98 -8.63 -10.64
C CYS A 143 -6.84 -8.84 -11.67
N ALA A 144 -6.48 -10.08 -11.98
CA ALA A 144 -5.34 -10.40 -12.83
C ALA A 144 -5.45 -9.95 -14.29
N ASN A 145 -6.68 -9.72 -14.76
CA ASN A 145 -6.97 -9.24 -16.12
C ASN A 145 -7.51 -7.80 -16.15
N SER A 146 -7.51 -7.11 -15.00
CA SER A 146 -7.94 -5.71 -14.95
C SER A 146 -6.91 -4.81 -15.62
N THR A 147 -7.39 -3.83 -16.38
CA THR A 147 -6.54 -2.78 -16.96
C THR A 147 -6.50 -1.58 -16.02
N GLU A 148 -5.33 -0.97 -15.87
CA GLU A 148 -5.23 0.34 -15.23
C GLU A 148 -5.62 1.47 -16.22
N ASN A 149 -5.86 2.69 -15.72
CA ASN A 149 -6.54 3.75 -16.48
C ASN A 149 -5.62 4.61 -17.36
N GLU A 150 -4.31 4.65 -17.12
CA GLU A 150 -3.37 5.58 -17.76
C GLU A 150 -2.89 5.06 -19.12
N GLU A 151 -2.33 3.85 -19.14
CA GLU A 151 -1.82 3.15 -20.30
C GLU A 151 -2.74 2.03 -20.77
N GLY A 152 -3.72 1.60 -19.95
CA GLY A 152 -4.54 0.44 -20.26
C GLY A 152 -3.81 -0.88 -19.99
N CYS A 153 -2.68 -0.83 -19.25
CA CYS A 153 -1.86 -2.01 -18.99
C CYS A 153 -2.58 -2.98 -18.05
N THR A 154 -2.37 -4.28 -18.26
CA THR A 154 -2.73 -5.33 -17.30
C THR A 154 -1.52 -5.71 -16.43
N PRO A 155 -1.71 -6.44 -15.31
CA PRO A 155 -0.59 -6.96 -14.52
C PRO A 155 0.39 -7.80 -15.34
N LEU A 156 -0.10 -8.52 -16.37
CA LEU A 156 0.76 -9.31 -17.26
C LEU A 156 1.67 -8.42 -18.14
N HIS A 157 1.19 -7.27 -18.60
CA HIS A 157 2.04 -6.30 -19.31
C HIS A 157 3.18 -5.83 -18.41
N LEU A 158 2.88 -5.50 -17.15
CA LEU A 158 3.88 -5.08 -16.18
C LEU A 158 4.89 -6.19 -15.89
N ALA A 159 4.44 -7.44 -15.69
CA ALA A 159 5.31 -8.57 -15.44
C ALA A 159 6.26 -8.85 -16.63
N CYS A 160 5.76 -8.79 -17.87
CA CYS A 160 6.56 -8.93 -19.08
C CYS A 160 7.61 -7.81 -19.20
N ARG A 161 7.23 -6.56 -18.89
CA ARG A 161 8.15 -5.40 -18.88
C ARG A 161 9.29 -5.60 -17.87
N LYS A 162 9.00 -6.20 -16.71
CA LYS A 162 10.00 -6.47 -15.66
C LYS A 162 10.91 -7.67 -15.96
N GLY A 163 10.45 -8.63 -16.77
CA GLY A 163 11.21 -9.84 -17.06
C GLY A 163 11.21 -10.88 -15.95
N ASP A 164 10.31 -10.75 -14.97
CA ASP A 164 10.26 -11.68 -13.85
C ASP A 164 9.49 -12.94 -14.26
N SER A 165 10.23 -13.96 -14.69
CA SER A 165 9.68 -15.24 -15.15
C SER A 165 8.89 -15.98 -14.08
N GLU A 166 9.26 -15.84 -12.81
CA GLU A 166 8.54 -16.47 -11.70
C GLU A 166 7.18 -15.82 -11.51
N ILE A 167 7.10 -14.50 -11.53
CA ILE A 167 5.81 -13.77 -11.48
C ILE A 167 4.95 -14.09 -12.71
N LEU A 168 5.56 -14.21 -13.89
CA LEU A 168 4.84 -14.59 -15.12
C LEU A 168 4.19 -15.97 -14.97
N VAL A 169 4.92 -16.94 -14.42
CA VAL A 169 4.38 -18.28 -14.14
C VAL A 169 3.21 -18.17 -13.16
N GLU A 170 3.35 -17.40 -12.08
CA GLU A 170 2.28 -17.21 -11.09
C GLU A 170 0.99 -16.64 -11.72
N LEU A 171 1.13 -15.60 -12.56
CA LEU A 171 0.02 -14.94 -13.24
C LEU A 171 -0.68 -15.85 -14.24
N VAL A 172 0.08 -16.57 -15.08
CA VAL A 172 -0.49 -17.41 -16.13
C VAL A 172 -1.09 -18.68 -15.55
N GLN A 173 -0.40 -19.33 -14.62
CA GLN A 173 -0.80 -20.65 -14.13
C GLN A 173 -1.88 -20.59 -13.04
N TYR A 174 -1.79 -19.65 -12.10
CA TYR A 174 -2.70 -19.59 -10.94
C TYR A 174 -3.74 -18.48 -11.05
N CYS A 175 -3.40 -17.36 -11.70
CA CYS A 175 -4.32 -16.24 -11.83
C CYS A 175 -5.11 -16.25 -13.14
N HIS A 176 -4.81 -17.16 -14.07
CA HIS A 176 -5.44 -17.24 -15.40
C HIS A 176 -5.38 -15.92 -16.17
N ALA A 177 -4.20 -15.28 -16.16
CA ALA A 177 -3.95 -14.06 -16.90
C ALA A 177 -4.10 -14.28 -18.41
N GLN A 178 -4.83 -13.39 -19.08
CA GLN A 178 -5.10 -13.37 -20.50
C GLN A 178 -3.95 -12.70 -21.25
N MET A 179 -3.45 -13.37 -22.29
CA MET A 179 -2.28 -12.94 -23.06
C MET A 179 -2.66 -12.06 -24.27
N ASP A 180 -3.95 -11.99 -24.61
CA ASP A 180 -4.51 -11.32 -25.78
C ASP A 180 -5.11 -9.94 -25.46
N VAL A 181 -5.14 -9.53 -24.19
CA VAL A 181 -5.55 -8.17 -23.80
C VAL A 181 -4.52 -7.17 -24.31
N THR A 182 -5.00 -6.10 -24.91
CA THR A 182 -4.18 -5.00 -25.42
C THR A 182 -4.30 -3.76 -24.54
N ASP A 183 -3.21 -3.02 -24.41
CA ASP A 183 -3.19 -1.68 -23.82
C ASP A 183 -3.82 -0.62 -24.74
N ASN A 184 -3.75 0.65 -24.34
CA ASN A 184 -4.31 1.78 -25.11
C ASN A 184 -3.62 2.03 -26.46
N LYS A 185 -2.44 1.44 -26.70
CA LYS A 185 -1.71 1.51 -27.97
C LYS A 185 -1.96 0.28 -28.87
N GLY A 186 -2.75 -0.68 -28.39
CA GLY A 186 -2.95 -1.96 -29.09
C GLY A 186 -1.82 -2.96 -28.87
N GLU A 187 -0.91 -2.70 -27.91
CA GLU A 187 0.20 -3.60 -27.58
C GLU A 187 -0.29 -4.64 -26.56
N THR A 188 -0.02 -5.92 -26.85
CA THR A 188 -0.23 -7.03 -25.89
C THR A 188 0.98 -7.20 -24.97
N ALA A 189 0.84 -7.99 -23.90
CA ALA A 189 1.94 -8.32 -22.99
C ALA A 189 3.18 -8.91 -23.72
N PHE A 190 2.98 -9.61 -24.84
CA PHE A 190 4.08 -10.13 -25.65
C PHE A 190 4.93 -9.02 -26.29
N HIS A 191 4.33 -7.90 -26.71
CA HIS A 191 5.07 -6.76 -27.25
C HIS A 191 6.00 -6.17 -26.18
N TYR A 192 5.53 -6.10 -24.92
CA TYR A 192 6.33 -5.67 -23.78
C TYR A 192 7.48 -6.62 -23.45
N ALA A 193 7.28 -7.93 -23.60
CA ALA A 193 8.34 -8.93 -23.37
C ALA A 193 9.50 -8.79 -24.37
N VAL A 194 9.19 -8.48 -25.63
CA VAL A 194 10.20 -8.28 -26.69
C VAL A 194 10.93 -6.94 -26.57
N GLN A 195 10.25 -5.91 -26.05
CA GLN A 195 10.85 -4.59 -25.81
C GLN A 195 11.75 -4.57 -24.57
N GLY A 196 11.44 -5.37 -23.55
CA GLY A 196 12.35 -5.56 -22.42
C GLY A 196 13.60 -6.31 -22.86
N ASP A 197 14.77 -5.92 -22.36
CA ASP A 197 16.06 -6.60 -22.61
C ASP A 197 16.15 -7.98 -21.91
N ASN A 198 15.10 -8.81 -21.99
CA ASN A 198 15.03 -10.13 -21.38
C ASN A 198 15.22 -11.23 -22.46
N PRO A 199 16.28 -12.04 -22.38
CA PRO A 199 16.58 -13.09 -23.35
C PRO A 199 15.66 -14.33 -23.24
#